data_AF-A0A419IXF1-F1
#
_entry.id   AF-A0A419IXF1-F1
#
_cell.length_a   1.000
_cell.length_b   1.000
_cell.length_c   1.000
_cell.angle_alpha   90.00
_cell.angle_beta   90.00
_cell.angle_gamma   90.00
#
_symmetry.space_group_name_H-M   'P 1'
#
loop_
_entity.id
_entity.type
_entity.pdbx_description
1 polymer ?
#
loop_
_entity_poly.entity_id
_entity_poly.type
_entity_poly.pdbx_seq_one_letter_code
_entity_poly.pdbx_strand_id
1 'polypeptide(L)'
;MKEIIPQEVVESKILFIRDKKVILDRDLAMLYGVETRTLNQAVKRNIKRFPPDFIFQLTAEEMKNWKSQIVMSNQEKMGIRRRPYAFTENGVAMLSSVLNSERAITVNIQIMRTFTRIRELLSTDNNLARRLDEL
;
A
#
# COMPACT_ATOMS: atom_id res chain seq x y z
N MET A 1 -8.15 4.94 -24.12
CA MET A 1 -8.10 3.63 -23.46
C MET A 1 -7.81 3.86 -21.98
N LYS A 2 -8.69 3.41 -21.07
CA LYS A 2 -8.40 3.46 -19.63
C LYS A 2 -7.23 2.52 -19.36
N GLU A 3 -6.11 3.07 -18.93
CA GLU A 3 -4.95 2.30 -18.47
C GLU A 3 -5.36 1.60 -17.16
N ILE A 4 -5.93 0.40 -17.29
CA ILE A 4 -6.34 -0.40 -16.14
C ILE A 4 -5.07 -1.04 -15.59
N ILE A 5 -4.64 -0.60 -14.41
CA ILE A 5 -3.54 -1.25 -13.70
C ILE A 5 -3.99 -2.68 -13.37
N PRO A 6 -3.25 -3.73 -13.80
CA PRO A 6 -3.56 -5.11 -13.45
C PRO A 6 -3.52 -5.29 -11.93
N GLN A 7 -4.39 -6.15 -11.40
CA GLN A 7 -4.48 -6.34 -9.95
C GLN A 7 -3.22 -6.99 -9.39
N GLU A 8 -2.56 -7.81 -10.18
CA GLU A 8 -1.27 -8.46 -9.88
C GLU A 8 -0.18 -7.43 -9.60
N VAL A 9 -0.22 -6.29 -10.33
CA VAL A 9 0.71 -5.18 -10.08
C VAL A 9 0.47 -4.60 -8.70
N VAL A 10 -0.79 -4.39 -8.30
CA VAL A 10 -1.11 -3.89 -6.96
C VAL A 10 -0.74 -4.91 -5.88
N GLU A 11 -1.05 -6.18 -6.10
CA GLU A 11 -0.73 -7.29 -5.18
C GLU A 11 0.77 -7.33 -4.88
N SER A 12 1.62 -7.19 -5.90
CA SER A 12 3.08 -7.17 -5.73
C SER A 12 3.61 -6.00 -4.90
N LYS A 13 2.81 -4.95 -4.67
CA LYS A 13 3.16 -3.76 -3.87
C LYS A 13 2.64 -3.83 -2.44
N ILE A 14 1.81 -4.82 -2.12
CA ILE A 14 1.31 -5.00 -0.76
C ILE A 14 2.38 -5.72 0.07
N LEU A 15 2.78 -5.07 1.16
CA LEU A 15 3.74 -5.58 2.12
C LEU A 15 3.01 -5.92 3.43
N PHE A 16 3.55 -6.87 4.17
CA PHE A 16 3.09 -7.20 5.51
C PHE A 16 4.04 -6.59 6.56
N ILE A 17 3.60 -5.54 7.23
CA ILE A 17 4.40 -4.80 8.22
C ILE A 17 3.54 -4.54 9.46
N ARG A 18 4.03 -4.90 10.65
CA ARG A 18 3.31 -4.79 11.93
C ARG A 18 1.91 -5.42 11.88
N ASP A 19 1.83 -6.63 11.35
CA ASP A 19 0.59 -7.39 11.15
C ASP A 19 -0.48 -6.70 10.29
N LYS A 20 -0.06 -5.69 9.52
CA LYS A 20 -0.92 -4.93 8.62
C LYS A 20 -0.44 -5.08 7.20
N LYS A 21 -1.40 -5.27 6.29
CA LYS A 21 -1.15 -5.15 4.85
C LYS A 21 -1.07 -3.67 4.50
N VAL A 22 0.07 -3.25 3.97
CA VAL A 22 0.38 -1.85 3.69
C VAL A 22 0.99 -1.66 2.31
N ILE A 23 0.82 -0.48 1.74
CA ILE A 23 1.52 -0.04 0.53
C ILE A 23 2.35 1.19 0.90
N LEU A 24 3.59 1.24 0.41
CA LEU A 24 4.48 2.37 0.67
C LEU A 24 4.11 3.59 -0.17
N ASP A 25 4.39 4.79 0.36
CA ASP A 25 4.18 6.08 -0.32
C ASP A 25 4.79 6.13 -1.72
N ARG A 26 5.96 5.52 -1.90
CA ARG A 26 6.65 5.43 -3.19
C ARG A 26 5.83 4.66 -4.23
N ASP A 27 5.33 3.48 -3.86
CA ASP A 27 4.56 2.63 -4.76
C ASP A 27 3.18 3.25 -5.03
N LEU A 28 2.52 3.82 -4.02
CA LEU A 28 1.27 4.56 -4.21
C LEU A 28 1.44 5.75 -5.16
N ALA A 29 2.51 6.53 -4.97
CA ALA A 29 2.79 7.67 -5.84
C ALA A 29 3.00 7.22 -7.30
N MET A 30 3.75 6.13 -7.52
CA MET A 30 3.92 5.51 -8.84
C MET A 30 2.57 5.09 -9.46
N LEU A 31 1.74 4.36 -8.70
CA LEU A 31 0.44 3.90 -9.18
C LEU A 31 -0.45 5.10 -9.55
N TYR A 32 -0.53 6.11 -8.68
CA TYR A 32 -1.30 7.33 -8.90
C TYR A 32 -0.72 8.27 -9.97
N GLY A 33 0.52 8.04 -10.43
CA GLY A 33 1.18 8.90 -11.41
C GLY A 33 1.54 10.27 -10.85
N VAL A 34 1.87 10.35 -9.56
CA VAL A 34 2.29 11.58 -8.86
C VAL A 34 3.67 11.38 -8.24
N GLU A 35 4.34 12.47 -7.90
CA GLU A 35 5.57 12.37 -7.11
C GLU A 35 5.29 11.97 -5.67
N THR A 36 6.17 11.17 -5.05
CA THR A 36 6.07 10.79 -3.63
C THR A 36 6.03 12.02 -2.72
N ARG A 37 6.75 13.09 -3.08
CA ARG A 37 6.71 14.36 -2.34
C ARG A 37 5.32 14.98 -2.36
N THR A 38 4.68 15.02 -3.53
CA THR A 38 3.34 15.57 -3.73
C THR A 38 2.29 14.78 -2.95
N LEU A 39 2.36 13.45 -3.00
CA LEU A 39 1.50 12.55 -2.21
C LEU A 39 1.63 12.88 -0.71
N ASN A 40 2.87 12.88 -0.19
CA ASN A 40 3.14 13.13 1.22
C ASN A 40 2.75 14.55 1.65
N GLN A 41 2.86 15.53 0.76
CA GLN A 41 2.40 16.90 1.03
C GLN A 41 0.87 16.96 1.13
N ALA A 42 0.15 16.27 0.23
CA ALA A 42 -1.31 16.21 0.26
C ALA A 42 -1.83 15.54 1.55
N VAL A 43 -1.17 14.47 1.98
CA VAL A 43 -1.45 13.80 3.26
C VAL A 43 -1.22 14.73 4.44
N LYS A 44 -0.06 15.41 4.50
CA LYS A 44 0.25 16.36 5.58
C LYS A 44 -0.75 17.50 5.67
N ARG A 45 -1.23 18.02 4.54
CA ARG A 45 -2.28 19.06 4.51
C ARG A 45 -3.62 18.55 5.07
N ASN A 46 -3.86 17.24 4.99
CA ASN A 46 -5.09 16.59 5.42
C ASN A 46 -4.88 15.64 6.60
N ILE A 47 -3.88 15.89 7.46
CA ILE A 47 -3.43 14.94 8.49
C ILE A 47 -4.55 14.48 9.44
N LYS A 48 -5.57 15.32 9.66
CA LYS A 48 -6.77 14.97 10.46
C LYS A 48 -7.54 13.75 9.92
N ARG A 49 -7.38 13.42 8.63
CA ARG A 49 -8.00 12.23 7.99
C ARG A 49 -7.15 10.97 8.09
N PHE A 50 -5.91 11.10 8.56
CA PHE A 50 -4.94 10.00 8.61
C PHE A 50 -4.53 9.73 10.05
N PRO A 51 -5.38 9.04 10.83
CA PRO A 51 -4.99 8.60 12.17
C PRO A 51 -3.83 7.59 12.12
N PRO A 52 -3.15 7.32 13.25
CA PRO A 52 -1.95 6.48 13.30
C PRO A 52 -2.15 5.02 12.86
N ASP A 53 -3.39 4.53 12.89
CA ASP A 53 -3.75 3.22 12.40
C ASP A 53 -3.90 3.16 10.88
N PHE A 54 -4.06 4.30 10.20
CA PHE A 54 -4.23 4.42 8.75
C PHE A 54 -2.88 4.62 8.05
N ILE A 55 -2.01 5.44 8.65
CA ILE A 55 -0.69 5.76 8.15
C ILE A 55 0.34 5.70 9.27
N PHE A 56 1.53 5.19 8.97
CA PHE A 56 2.67 5.29 9.87
C PHE A 56 3.98 5.35 9.08
N GLN A 57 5.02 5.91 9.69
CA GLN A 57 6.35 5.93 9.10
C GLN A 57 7.13 4.67 9.53
N LEU A 58 7.85 4.05 8.59
CA LEU A 58 8.71 2.91 8.90
C LEU A 58 9.83 3.29 9.87
N THR A 59 10.19 2.37 10.77
CA THR A 59 11.40 2.49 11.58
C THR A 59 12.66 2.26 10.73
N ALA A 60 13.83 2.59 11.28
CA ALA A 60 15.09 2.33 10.59
C ALA A 60 15.32 0.83 10.34
N GLU A 61 14.89 -0.01 11.29
CA GLU A 61 14.99 -1.47 11.21
C GLU A 61 14.02 -2.04 10.17
N GLU A 62 12.74 -1.64 10.20
CA GLU A 62 11.74 -2.04 9.20
C GLU A 62 12.18 -1.65 7.79
N MET A 63 12.72 -0.44 7.66
CA MET A 63 13.26 0.04 6.40
C MET A 63 14.45 -0.81 5.94
N LYS A 64 15.40 -1.15 6.83
CA LYS A 64 16.56 -1.99 6.50
C LYS A 64 16.12 -3.39 6.07
N ASN A 65 15.17 -3.99 6.79
CA ASN A 65 14.62 -5.31 6.47
C ASN A 65 13.93 -5.28 5.11
N TRP A 66 13.10 -4.27 4.86
CA TRP A 66 12.49 -4.04 3.54
C TRP A 66 13.55 -3.88 2.43
N LYS A 67 14.62 -3.10 2.66
CA LYS A 67 15.71 -2.95 1.67
C LYS A 67 16.47 -4.25 1.40
N SER A 68 16.50 -5.16 2.37
CA SER A 68 17.19 -6.44 2.24
C SER A 68 16.34 -7.48 1.51
N GLN A 69 15.01 -7.43 1.67
CA GLN A 69 14.08 -8.34 1.01
C GLN A 69 13.79 -7.93 -0.44
N ILE A 70 13.84 -6.64 -0.75
CA ILE A 70 13.64 -6.15 -2.12
C ILE A 70 14.99 -6.00 -2.83
N VAL A 71 15.10 -6.58 -4.03
CA VAL A 71 16.19 -6.31 -4.98
C VAL A 71 16.01 -4.90 -5.54
N MET A 72 16.31 -3.89 -4.71
CA MET A 72 16.38 -2.50 -5.15
C MET A 72 17.70 -2.23 -5.86
N SER A 73 17.66 -1.45 -6.92
CA SER A 73 18.87 -0.97 -7.59
C SER A 73 19.73 -0.15 -6.63
N ASN A 74 21.05 -0.13 -6.83
CA ASN A 74 21.96 0.64 -5.97
C ASN A 74 21.62 2.15 -5.95
N GLN A 75 21.10 2.69 -7.06
CA GLN A 75 20.62 4.08 -7.11
C GLN A 75 19.39 4.31 -6.22
N GLU A 76 18.47 3.34 -6.16
CA GLU A 76 17.30 3.43 -5.29
C GLU A 76 17.67 3.26 -3.81
N LYS A 77 18.63 2.36 -3.51
CA LYS A 77 19.16 2.18 -2.15
C LYS A 77 19.80 3.47 -1.61
N MET A 78 20.55 4.18 -2.46
CA MET A 78 21.23 5.45 -2.12
C MET A 78 20.30 6.68 -2.18
N GLY A 79 19.26 6.67 -3.02
CA GLY A 79 18.34 7.80 -3.21
C GLY A 79 17.29 7.96 -2.11
N ILE A 80 16.99 6.90 -1.35
CA ILE A 80 16.00 6.97 -0.26
C ILE A 80 16.63 7.60 0.99
N ARG A 81 16.60 8.95 1.01
CA ARG A 81 17.10 9.79 2.11
C ARG A 81 16.09 9.93 3.27
N ARG A 82 14.85 9.48 3.09
CA ARG A 82 13.76 9.53 4.09
C ARG A 82 13.13 8.16 4.27
N ARG A 83 12.69 7.87 5.50
CA ARG A 83 11.90 6.68 5.80
C ARG A 83 10.53 6.82 5.14
N PRO A 84 10.09 5.83 4.34
CA PRO A 84 8.82 5.90 3.64
C PRO A 84 7.64 5.84 4.63
N TYR A 85 6.51 6.40 4.22
CA TYR A 85 5.24 6.14 4.89
C TYR A 85 4.61 4.85 4.38
N ALA A 86 4.06 4.06 5.28
CA ALA A 86 3.20 2.93 4.99
C ALA A 86 1.74 3.35 5.16
N PHE A 87 0.92 3.00 4.18
CA PHE A 87 -0.51 3.20 4.19
C PHE A 87 -1.21 1.86 4.27
N THR A 88 -2.06 1.70 5.28
CA THR A 88 -2.99 0.57 5.33
C THR A 88 -4.07 0.72 4.28
N GLU A 89 -4.89 -0.31 4.10
CA GLU A 89 -6.08 -0.24 3.26
C GLU A 89 -6.95 0.99 3.55
N ASN A 90 -7.25 1.26 4.82
CA ASN A 90 -8.04 2.44 5.22
C ASN A 90 -7.31 3.75 4.91
N GLY A 91 -5.98 3.78 5.05
CA GLY A 91 -5.15 4.91 4.64
C GLY A 91 -5.22 5.17 3.14
N VAL A 92 -5.19 4.10 2.32
CA VAL A 92 -5.36 4.20 0.88
C VAL A 92 -6.77 4.66 0.52
N ALA A 93 -7.80 4.14 1.20
CA ALA A 93 -9.17 4.60 1.03
C ALA A 93 -9.28 6.11 1.30
N MET A 94 -8.63 6.64 2.35
CA MET A 94 -8.63 8.08 2.62
C MET A 94 -7.95 8.93 1.54
N LEU A 95 -7.00 8.36 0.79
CA LEU A 95 -6.38 9.06 -0.35
C LEU A 95 -7.40 9.36 -1.46
N SER A 96 -8.52 8.63 -1.59
CA SER A 96 -9.60 8.95 -2.56
C SER A 96 -10.19 10.33 -2.33
N SER A 97 -10.21 10.77 -1.07
CA SER A 97 -10.80 12.05 -0.66
C SER A 97 -9.83 13.23 -0.75
N VAL A 98 -8.57 12.93 -1.08
CA VAL A 98 -7.44 13.88 -1.15
C VAL A 98 -6.91 14.00 -2.59
N LEU A 99 -6.89 12.90 -3.33
CA LEU A 99 -6.41 12.83 -4.71
C LEU A 99 -7.61 12.63 -5.66
N ASN A 100 -7.98 13.69 -6.37
CA ASN A 100 -9.19 13.73 -7.18
C ASN A 100 -8.95 13.55 -8.70
N SER A 101 -7.75 13.14 -9.13
CA SER A 101 -7.52 12.89 -10.56
C SER A 101 -8.24 11.61 -11.01
N GLU A 102 -8.67 11.54 -12.28
CA GLU A 102 -9.32 10.34 -12.83
C GLU A 102 -8.46 9.08 -12.66
N ARG A 103 -7.14 9.24 -12.81
CA ARG A 103 -6.15 8.18 -12.54
C ARG A 103 -6.19 7.76 -11.08
N ALA A 104 -6.13 8.70 -10.14
CA ALA A 104 -6.15 8.39 -8.71
C ALA A 104 -7.43 7.66 -8.29
N ILE A 105 -8.58 8.10 -8.81
CA ILE A 105 -9.88 7.45 -8.58
C ILE A 105 -9.85 6.00 -9.08
N THR A 106 -9.40 5.80 -10.33
CA THR A 106 -9.35 4.46 -10.96
C THR A 106 -8.40 3.52 -10.22
N VAL A 107 -7.20 4.00 -9.89
CA VAL A 107 -6.20 3.23 -9.13
C VAL A 107 -6.72 2.87 -7.75
N ASN A 108 -7.36 3.81 -7.05
CA ASN A 108 -7.83 3.54 -5.69
C ASN A 108 -8.92 2.45 -5.69
N ILE A 109 -9.84 2.50 -6.66
CA ILE A 109 -10.84 1.43 -6.85
C ILE A 109 -10.15 0.07 -7.06
N GLN A 110 -9.09 0.01 -7.87
CA GLN A 110 -8.35 -1.23 -8.08
C GLN A 110 -7.64 -1.71 -6.81
N ILE A 111 -7.03 -0.80 -6.06
CA ILE A 111 -6.38 -1.15 -4.80
C ILE A 111 -7.39 -1.73 -3.80
N MET A 112 -8.56 -1.12 -3.64
CA MET A 112 -9.61 -1.63 -2.76
C MET A 112 -10.10 -3.02 -3.19
N ARG A 113 -10.28 -3.25 -4.49
CA ARG A 113 -10.64 -4.58 -5.02
C ARG A 113 -9.58 -5.63 -4.72
N THR A 114 -8.30 -5.28 -4.89
CA THR A 114 -7.19 -6.16 -4.55
C THR A 114 -7.18 -6.52 -3.06
N PHE A 115 -7.29 -5.54 -2.16
CA PHE A 115 -7.37 -5.82 -0.73
C PHE A 115 -8.56 -6.72 -0.36
N THR A 116 -9.72 -6.47 -0.97
CA THR A 116 -10.93 -7.30 -0.76
C THR A 116 -10.68 -8.74 -1.19
N ARG A 117 -10.14 -8.97 -2.40
CA ARG A 117 -9.82 -10.33 -2.87
C ARG A 117 -8.85 -11.04 -1.93
N ILE A 118 -7.78 -10.37 -1.50
CA ILE A 118 -6.81 -11.00 -0.58
C ILE A 118 -7.51 -11.40 0.73
N ARG A 119 -8.48 -10.62 1.22
CA ARG A 119 -9.27 -11.00 2.40
C ARG A 119 -10.17 -12.21 2.14
N GLU A 120 -10.81 -12.30 0.98
CA GLU A 120 -11.65 -13.44 0.57
C GLU A 120 -10.85 -14.74 0.40
N LEU A 121 -9.64 -14.66 -0.16
CA LEU A 121 -8.75 -15.82 -0.29
C LEU A 121 -8.37 -16.38 1.09
N LEU A 122 -7.94 -15.50 2.00
CA LEU A 122 -7.57 -15.91 3.37
C LEU A 122 -8.75 -16.44 4.18
N SER A 123 -9.96 -15.92 3.97
CA SER A 123 -11.16 -16.46 4.65
C SER A 123 -11.56 -17.82 4.09
N THR A 124 -11.34 -18.07 2.80
CA THR A 124 -11.58 -19.36 2.16
C THR A 124 -10.61 -20.42 2.69
N ASP A 125 -9.33 -20.09 2.83
CA ASP A 125 -8.33 -20.99 3.41
C ASP A 125 -8.64 -21.36 4.86
N ASN A 126 -9.10 -20.40 5.67
CA ASN A 126 -9.52 -20.67 7.06
C ASN A 126 -10.73 -21.61 7.12
N ASN A 127 -11.66 -21.52 6.17
CA ASN A 127 -12.79 -22.45 6.08
C ASN A 127 -12.35 -23.86 5.65
N LEU A 128 -11.35 -23.97 4.77
CA LEU A 128 -10.76 -25.26 4.41
C LEU A 128 -10.00 -25.89 5.58
N ALA A 129 -9.19 -25.12 6.30
CA ALA A 129 -8.48 -25.58 7.49
C ALA A 129 -9.44 -26.12 8.56
N ARG A 130 -10.52 -25.38 8.85
CA ARG A 130 -11.55 -25.84 9.82
C ARG A 130 -12.23 -27.15 9.40
N ARG A 131 -12.51 -27.36 8.11
CA ARG A 131 -13.11 -28.61 7.62
C ARG A 131 -12.17 -29.81 7.70
N LEU A 132 -10.85 -29.59 7.69
CA LEU A 132 -9.85 -30.64 7.87
C LEU A 132 -9.66 -31.01 9.35
N ASP A 133 -9.79 -30.05 10.27
CA ASP A 133 -9.75 -30.29 11.72
C ASP A 133 -11.01 -31.00 12.25
N GLU A 134 -12.11 -30.97 11.49
CA GLU A 134 -13.38 -31.65 11.81
C GLU A 134 -13.45 -33.12 11.32
N LEU A 135 -12.37 -33.65 10.74
CA LEU A 135 -12.22 -35.06 10.28
C LEU A 135 -11.30 -35.86 11.21
#